data_AF-A0A6P1BXI9-F1
#
_entry.id   AF-A0A6P1BXI9-F1
#
_cell.length_a   1.000
_cell.length_b   1.000
_cell.length_c   1.000
_cell.angle_alpha   90.00
_cell.angle_beta   90.00
_cell.angle_gamma   90.00
#
_symmetry.space_group_name_H-M   'P 1'
#
loop_
_entity.id
_entity.type
_entity.pdbx_description
1 polymer ?
#
loop_
_entity_poly.entity_id
_entity_poly.type
_entity_poly.pdbx_seq_one_letter_code
_entity_poly.pdbx_strand_id
1 'polypeptide(L)'
;MKTAERLFQDFIQAAGLPVGNSVVMRERRPEADAEPSWVIATGNLPDDAKERYEKAVTRLRERHPHVNWGHVKDREGVWRIIRALKTA
;
A
#
# COMPACT_ATOMS: atom_id res chain seq x y z
N MET A 1 -2.43 -5.86 15.68
CA MET A 1 -1.84 -5.77 14.32
C MET A 1 -2.85 -5.11 13.40
N LYS A 2 -2.43 -4.14 12.58
CA LYS A 2 -3.30 -3.42 11.63
C LYS A 2 -3.70 -4.34 10.48
N THR A 3 -4.90 -4.19 9.91
CA THR A 3 -5.29 -4.93 8.70
C THR A 3 -4.68 -4.33 7.44
N ALA A 4 -4.48 -5.14 6.42
CA ALA A 4 -4.00 -4.71 5.11
C ALA A 4 -4.94 -3.66 4.49
N GLU A 5 -6.25 -3.88 4.57
CA GLU A 5 -7.27 -2.94 4.08
C GLU A 5 -7.18 -1.59 4.78
N ARG A 6 -6.99 -1.58 6.11
CA ARG A 6 -6.89 -0.33 6.85
C ARG A 6 -5.58 0.40 6.56
N LEU A 7 -4.47 -0.32 6.45
CA LEU A 7 -3.20 0.27 6.02
C LEU A 7 -3.34 0.91 4.64
N PHE A 8 -4.00 0.24 3.71
CA PHE A 8 -4.19 0.73 2.35
C PHE A 8 -5.06 1.99 2.30
N GLN A 9 -6.13 2.06 3.09
CA GLN A 9 -6.96 3.26 3.25
C GLN A 9 -6.15 4.44 3.81
N ASP A 10 -5.38 4.20 4.87
CA ASP A 10 -4.54 5.24 5.48
C ASP A 10 -3.47 5.74 4.50
N PHE A 11 -2.90 4.86 3.67
CA PHE A 11 -2.00 5.25 2.59
C PHE A 11 -2.70 6.14 1.56
N ILE A 12 -3.88 5.76 1.06
CA ILE A 12 -4.62 6.55 0.06
C ILE A 12 -4.91 7.96 0.59
N GLN A 13 -5.30 8.07 1.87
CA GLN A 13 -5.55 9.35 2.52
C GLN A 13 -4.28 10.19 2.70
N ALA A 14 -3.14 9.57 3.04
CA ALA A 14 -1.90 10.27 3.30
C ALA A 14 -1.13 10.67 2.03
N ALA A 15 -1.14 9.82 0.99
CA ALA A 15 -0.34 10.02 -0.22
C ALA A 15 -0.88 11.13 -1.12
N GLY A 16 -2.16 11.50 -0.99
CA GLY A 16 -2.78 12.55 -1.80
C GLY A 16 -2.68 12.28 -3.30
N LEU A 17 -2.94 11.03 -3.70
CA LEU A 17 -2.79 10.56 -5.08
C LEU A 17 -3.66 11.38 -6.07
N PRO A 18 -3.20 11.59 -7.31
CA PRO A 18 -4.02 12.22 -8.35
C PRO A 18 -5.30 11.42 -8.63
N VAL A 19 -6.37 12.12 -8.99
CA VAL A 19 -7.61 11.50 -9.47
C VAL A 19 -7.32 10.67 -10.72
N GLY A 20 -7.90 9.48 -10.80
CA GLY A 20 -7.67 8.52 -11.88
C GLY A 20 -6.42 7.67 -11.72
N ASN A 21 -5.61 7.90 -10.67
CA ASN A 21 -4.44 7.05 -10.42
C ASN A 21 -4.87 5.69 -9.86
N SER A 22 -4.41 4.62 -10.50
CA SER A 22 -4.54 3.25 -10.00
C SER A 22 -3.48 2.97 -8.94
N VAL A 23 -3.88 2.38 -7.83
CA VAL A 23 -2.97 1.94 -6.78
C VAL A 23 -3.27 0.51 -6.38
N VAL A 24 -2.20 -0.24 -6.16
CA VAL A 24 -2.22 -1.63 -5.74
C VAL A 24 -1.36 -1.78 -4.49
N MET A 25 -1.88 -2.47 -3.49
CA MET A 25 -1.09 -3.03 -2.42
C MET A 25 -1.05 -4.55 -2.54
N ARG A 26 0.12 -5.14 -2.39
CA ARG A 26 0.35 -6.58 -2.54
C ARG A 26 1.08 -7.15 -1.34
N GLU A 27 0.70 -8.36 -0.96
CA GLU A 27 1.38 -9.16 0.04
C GLU A 27 2.80 -9.49 -0.42
N ARG A 28 3.76 -9.29 0.48
CA ARG A 28 5.17 -9.67 0.29
C ARG A 28 5.54 -10.63 1.41
N ARG A 29 6.24 -11.72 1.09
CA ARG A 29 6.90 -12.53 2.11
C ARG A 29 8.20 -11.82 2.50
N PRO A 30 8.34 -11.34 3.74
CA PRO A 30 9.59 -10.74 4.20
C PRO A 30 10.66 -11.82 4.35
N GLU A 31 11.92 -11.50 4.03
CA GLU A 31 13.07 -12.38 4.26
C GLU A 31 13.65 -12.23 5.68
N ALA A 32 13.39 -11.10 6.32
CA ALA A 32 13.74 -10.82 7.71
C ALA A 32 12.61 -10.08 8.43
N ASP A 33 12.52 -10.19 9.75
CA ASP A 33 11.45 -9.57 10.56
C ASP A 33 11.40 -8.05 10.45
N ALA A 34 12.50 -7.40 10.07
CA ALA A 34 12.53 -5.95 9.84
C ALA A 34 11.93 -5.55 8.47
N GLU A 35 11.79 -6.48 7.53
CA GLU A 35 11.27 -6.17 6.20
C GLU A 35 9.74 -6.05 6.19
N PRO A 36 9.17 -5.11 5.42
CA PRO A 36 7.72 -5.02 5.28
C PRO A 36 7.10 -6.25 4.60
N SER A 37 6.03 -6.76 5.18
CA SER A 37 5.16 -7.82 4.62
C SER A 37 4.25 -7.35 3.46
N TRP A 38 4.50 -6.15 2.93
CA TRP A 38 3.66 -5.51 1.94
C TRP A 38 4.45 -4.55 1.06
N VAL A 39 3.94 -4.34 -0.15
CA VAL A 39 4.44 -3.34 -1.10
C VAL A 39 3.26 -2.60 -1.72
N ILE A 40 3.45 -1.33 -2.03
CA ILE A 40 2.49 -0.51 -2.78
C ILE A 40 3.11 -0.18 -4.13
N ALA A 41 2.29 -0.24 -5.17
CA ALA A 41 2.60 0.19 -6.52
C ALA A 41 1.52 1.16 -6.98
N THR A 42 1.92 2.17 -7.74
CA THR A 42 1.03 3.19 -8.32
C THR A 42 1.26 3.28 -9.83
N GLY A 43 0.30 3.88 -10.54
CA GLY A 43 0.53 4.37 -11.90
C GLY A 43 1.50 5.57 -11.91
N ASN A 44 1.64 6.20 -13.08
CA ASN A 44 2.53 7.35 -13.21
C ASN A 44 2.10 8.50 -12.29
N LEU A 45 3.04 8.94 -11.44
CA LEU A 45 2.86 10.08 -10.55
C LEU A 45 3.62 11.29 -11.10
N PRO A 46 3.06 12.51 -11.03
CA PRO A 46 3.83 13.73 -11.17
C PRO A 46 4.81 13.89 -10.00
N ASP A 47 5.85 14.70 -10.16
CA ASP A 47 6.98 14.76 -9.21
C ASP A 47 6.54 15.23 -7.80
N ASP A 48 5.60 16.16 -7.71
CA ASP A 48 5.02 16.63 -6.45
C ASP A 48 4.22 15.53 -5.71
N ALA A 49 3.64 14.59 -6.45
CA ALA A 49 2.93 13.45 -5.88
C ALA A 49 3.88 12.30 -5.51
N LYS A 50 5.02 12.15 -6.19
CA LYS A 50 6.05 11.16 -5.83
C LYS A 50 6.60 11.42 -4.43
N GLU A 51 6.93 12.66 -4.10
CA GLU A 51 7.47 13.00 -2.77
C GLU A 51 6.45 12.66 -1.65
N ARG A 52 5.17 12.99 -1.87
CA ARG A 52 4.08 12.67 -0.93
C ARG A 52 3.86 11.17 -0.79
N TYR A 53 3.93 10.44 -1.90
CA TYR A 53 3.88 8.99 -1.94
C TYR A 53 5.01 8.36 -1.12
N GLU A 54 6.26 8.76 -1.36
CA GLU A 54 7.43 8.23 -0.67
C GLU A 54 7.37 8.49 0.83
N LYS A 55 7.03 9.73 1.23
CA LYS A 55 6.84 10.07 2.64
C LYS A 55 5.75 9.23 3.30
N ALA A 56 4.62 9.00 2.62
CA ALA A 56 3.54 8.19 3.14
C ALA A 56 3.96 6.72 3.30
N VAL A 57 4.62 6.13 2.29
CA VAL A 57 5.09 4.75 2.35
C VAL A 57 6.13 4.56 3.46
N THR A 58 7.13 5.44 3.55
CA THR A 58 8.19 5.37 4.58
C THR A 58 7.58 5.42 5.97
N ARG A 59 6.71 6.40 6.25
CA ARG A 59 6.05 6.54 7.55
C ARG A 59 5.19 5.32 7.91
N LEU A 60 4.53 4.71 6.93
CA LEU A 60 3.72 3.52 7.16
C LEU A 60 4.59 2.28 7.39
N ARG A 61 5.73 2.15 6.70
CA ARG A 61 6.68 1.05 6.90
C ARG A 61 7.30 1.08 8.29
N GLU A 62 7.68 2.25 8.79
CA GLU A 62 8.24 2.42 10.14
C GLU A 62 7.25 1.99 11.23
N ARG A 63 5.96 2.31 11.05
CA ARG A 63 4.93 2.05 12.07
C ARG A 63 4.29 0.68 11.95
N HIS A 64 4.19 0.16 10.74
CA HIS A 64 3.41 -1.02 10.40
C HIS A 64 4.14 -1.85 9.33
N PRO A 65 5.36 -2.37 9.59
CA PRO A 65 6.04 -3.25 8.64
C PRO A 65 5.22 -4.54 8.38
N HIS A 66 4.48 -4.99 9.40
CA HIS A 66 3.63 -6.17 9.33
C HIS A 66 2.14 -5.85 9.45
N VAL A 67 1.32 -6.43 8.57
CA VAL A 67 -0.13 -6.26 8.57
C VAL A 67 -0.87 -7.60 8.46
N ASN A 68 -2.10 -7.61 8.95
CA ASN A 68 -3.00 -8.75 8.85
C ASN A 68 -3.69 -8.78 7.49
N TRP A 69 -3.42 -9.81 6.71
CA TRP A 69 -3.98 -10.07 5.40
C TRP A 69 -5.22 -10.99 5.41
N GLY A 70 -5.64 -11.50 6.57
CA GLY A 70 -6.64 -12.57 6.69
C GLY A 70 -8.02 -12.26 6.07
N HIS A 71 -8.37 -10.98 5.94
CA HIS A 71 -9.66 -10.55 5.37
C HIS A 71 -9.61 -10.30 3.86
N VAL A 72 -8.41 -10.22 3.28
CA VAL A 72 -8.23 -9.97 1.84
C VAL A 72 -8.48 -11.25 1.07
N LYS A 73 -9.58 -11.27 0.32
CA LYS A 73 -10.01 -12.40 -0.50
C LYS A 73 -9.39 -12.39 -1.90
N ASP A 74 -9.10 -11.20 -2.43
CA ASP A 74 -8.56 -11.04 -3.78
C ASP A 74 -7.09 -11.46 -3.85
N ARG A 75 -6.72 -12.12 -4.95
CA ARG A 75 -5.43 -12.81 -5.11
C ARG A 75 -4.89 -12.70 -6.53
N GLU A 76 -3.58 -12.54 -6.62
CA GLU A 76 -2.79 -12.65 -7.85
C GLU A 76 -1.79 -13.80 -7.69
N GLY A 77 -2.15 -14.97 -8.23
CA GLY A 77 -1.47 -16.22 -7.92
C GLY A 77 -1.59 -16.56 -6.43
N VAL A 78 -0.46 -16.69 -5.74
CA VAL A 78 -0.42 -16.99 -4.29
C VAL A 78 -0.50 -15.76 -3.40
N TRP A 79 -0.40 -14.56 -3.96
CA TRP A 79 -0.30 -13.31 -3.21
C TRP A 79 -1.66 -12.64 -3.07
N ARG A 80 -1.98 -12.17 -1.86
CA ARG A 80 -3.15 -11.31 -1.67
C ARG A 80 -2.88 -9.91 -2.19
N ILE A 81 -3.93 -9.29 -2.72
CA ILE A 81 -3.86 -7.97 -3.36
C ILE A 81 -5.06 -7.11 -2.94
N ILE A 82 -4.84 -5.80 -2.88
CA ILE A 82 -5.89 -4.81 -2.74
C ILE A 82 -5.69 -3.78 -3.84
N ARG A 83 -6.76 -3.42 -4.54
CA ARG A 83 -6.75 -2.48 -5.65
C ARG A 83 -7.69 -1.32 -5.37
N ALA A 84 -7.30 -0.12 -5.74
CA ALA A 84 -8.18 1.03 -5.76
C ALA A 84 -7.85 1.92 -6.95
N LEU A 85 -8.88 2.57 -7.45
CA LEU A 85 -8.77 3.72 -8.34
C LEU A 85 -9.09 4.95 -7.50
N LYS A 86 -8.20 5.96 -7.48
CA LYS A 86 -8.52 7.21 -6.78
C LYS A 86 -9.64 7.92 -7.53
N THR A 87 -10.86 7.78 -7.03
CA THR A 87 -12.03 8.57 -7.42
C THR A 87 -12.04 9.89 -6.63
N ALA A 88 -12.69 10.94 -7.17
CA ALA A 88 -12.72 12.31 -6.64
C ALA A 88 -12.67 12.39 -5.10
#